data_AF-A0A962UUK0-F1
#
_entry.id   AF-A0A962UUK0-F1
#
_cell.length_a   1.000
_cell.length_b   1.000
_cell.length_c   1.000
_cell.angle_alpha   90.00
_cell.angle_beta   90.00
_cell.angle_gamma   90.00
#
_symmetry.space_group_name_H-M   'P 1'
#
loop_
_entity.id
_entity.type
_entity.pdbx_description
1 polymer ?
#
loop_
_entity_poly.entity_id
_entity_poly.type
_entity_poly.pdbx_seq_one_letter_code
_entity_poly.pdbx_strand_id
1 'polypeptide(L)'
;MKHLNRFPRWLKVLIAIFVPLTLIVAYIGWDRFLREYPAAVFTDPDERFKYGSIGAEQDAGIPYWIFYTLPRVFADKLPGPGGYASFGVAWEHGHELPIGFSKRRIGFDRVANNCAVCHTAGYRVTHDSTPILVPTGPNHTLDLEAFFRFLIDCAKDPRFNADTLMPEINLAADLDWLDRLAYRYLIIPITRKRLLEREAQFEWIYRHDFPEWGRGRDDAMNLTKYFMIRWPMDDSFGPTDMPSVWNLKKYRAAAGHRMNFAGDSHDAYSVIIDSALGLMGAEPKDTDDFLAHIDWLHDYLSNQPAPAYPFAIDRERATAGAAVFESHCARCHASQRTGQVVALAEVGTDRERLDTWNEKAAREANAVVEEMGIERTGLVEEPLAGYVAQFLDGIWLRAPYLHNGSVPTLYDLLLPPAQRPAGFYRGYNLYDPVKVGFATEGAEAEHAGTWHDTSRRANSARGHAFADDLSDAQRWELVEYLKTL
;
A
#
# COMPACT_ATOMS: atom_id res chain seq x y z
N MET A 1 17.98 39.37 -42.23
CA MET A 1 19.24 38.73 -42.67
C MET A 1 20.44 39.67 -42.92
N LYS A 2 20.42 40.97 -42.52
CA LYS A 2 21.57 41.90 -42.75
C LYS A 2 22.59 42.00 -41.60
N HIS A 3 22.36 41.38 -40.44
CA HIS A 3 23.26 41.51 -39.26
C HIS A 3 24.30 40.38 -39.10
N LEU A 4 24.18 39.25 -39.80
CA LEU A 4 25.13 38.13 -39.69
C LEU A 4 26.46 38.35 -40.44
N ASN A 5 26.58 39.43 -41.23
CA ASN A 5 27.77 39.69 -42.05
C ASN A 5 28.92 40.39 -41.31
N ARG A 6 28.76 40.77 -40.03
CA ARG A 6 29.79 41.47 -39.23
C ARG A 6 30.67 40.58 -38.35
N PHE A 7 30.38 39.28 -38.24
CA PHE A 7 31.21 38.40 -37.42
C PHE A 7 32.47 37.93 -38.17
N PRO A 8 33.64 37.91 -37.49
CA PRO A 8 34.87 37.40 -38.09
C PRO A 8 34.74 35.91 -38.44
N ARG A 9 35.42 35.47 -39.52
CA ARG A 9 35.30 34.10 -40.08
C ARG A 9 35.49 33.00 -39.03
N TRP A 10 36.43 33.17 -38.10
CA TRP A 10 36.69 32.21 -37.03
C TRP A 10 35.49 32.03 -36.09
N LEU A 11 34.75 33.11 -35.80
CA LEU A 11 33.55 33.06 -34.96
C LEU A 11 32.37 32.40 -35.69
N LYS A 12 32.26 32.60 -37.01
CA LYS A 12 31.26 31.88 -37.84
C LYS A 12 31.55 30.37 -37.88
N VAL A 13 32.82 29.98 -37.96
CA VAL A 13 33.26 28.57 -37.89
C VAL A 13 33.02 27.98 -36.50
N LEU A 14 33.35 28.71 -35.43
CA LEU A 14 33.03 28.28 -34.07
C LEU A 14 31.53 28.09 -33.88
N ILE A 15 30.69 29.05 -34.29
CA ILE A 15 29.23 28.92 -34.21
C ILE A 15 28.74 27.71 -35.03
N ALA A 16 29.27 27.50 -36.23
CA ALA A 16 28.89 26.38 -37.09
C ALA A 16 29.27 25.00 -36.53
N ILE A 17 30.27 24.92 -35.63
CA ILE A 17 30.68 23.67 -34.98
C ILE A 17 30.02 23.51 -33.60
N PHE A 18 30.06 24.55 -32.78
CA PHE A 18 29.58 24.50 -31.40
C PHE A 18 28.05 24.44 -31.32
N VAL A 19 27.30 25.14 -32.18
CA VAL A 19 25.83 25.08 -32.11
C VAL A 19 25.32 23.66 -32.38
N PRO A 20 25.73 22.96 -33.46
CA PRO A 20 25.32 21.57 -33.66
C PRO A 20 25.77 20.65 -32.52
N LEU A 21 26.99 20.82 -32.00
CA LEU A 21 27.49 20.01 -30.89
C LEU A 21 26.66 20.23 -29.61
N THR A 22 26.34 21.48 -29.28
CA THR A 22 25.47 21.82 -28.14
C THR A 22 24.07 21.25 -28.34
N LEU A 23 23.51 21.31 -29.55
CA LEU A 23 22.21 20.71 -29.85
C LEU A 23 22.23 19.19 -29.72
N ILE A 24 23.30 18.52 -30.15
CA ILE A 24 23.47 17.06 -29.99
C ILE A 24 23.56 16.70 -28.51
N VAL A 25 24.39 17.40 -27.73
CA VAL A 25 24.52 17.16 -26.28
C VAL A 25 23.20 17.44 -25.56
N ALA A 26 22.50 18.51 -25.92
CA ALA A 26 21.19 18.84 -25.36
C ALA A 26 20.15 17.78 -25.71
N TYR A 27 20.14 17.29 -26.94
CA TYR A 27 19.24 16.21 -27.37
C TYR A 27 19.52 14.90 -26.63
N ILE A 28 20.79 14.50 -26.51
CA ILE A 28 21.18 13.30 -25.75
C ILE A 28 20.78 13.47 -24.28
N GLY A 29 21.03 14.63 -23.69
CA GLY A 29 20.64 14.92 -22.31
C GLY A 29 19.13 14.85 -22.11
N TRP A 30 18.36 15.43 -23.02
CA TRP A 30 16.90 15.33 -22.99
C TRP A 30 16.44 13.88 -23.13
N ASP A 31 16.93 13.15 -24.14
CA ASP A 31 16.54 11.76 -24.41
C ASP A 31 16.86 10.80 -23.25
N ARG A 32 18.02 10.98 -22.60
CA ARG A 32 18.51 10.09 -21.54
C ARG A 32 18.00 10.40 -20.14
N PHE A 33 17.56 11.63 -19.88
CA PHE A 33 17.21 12.06 -18.52
C PHE A 33 15.80 12.63 -18.37
N LEU A 34 15.21 13.17 -19.44
CA LEU A 34 13.96 13.96 -19.36
C LEU A 34 12.84 13.43 -20.27
N ARG A 35 13.17 12.68 -21.32
CA ARG A 35 12.18 12.18 -22.28
C ARG A 35 11.27 11.16 -21.61
N GLU A 36 9.99 11.45 -21.61
CA GLU A 36 8.96 10.51 -21.21
C GLU A 36 8.61 9.59 -22.37
N TYR A 37 8.56 8.29 -22.08
CA TYR A 37 8.12 7.28 -23.02
C TYR A 37 6.69 6.88 -22.71
N PRO A 38 5.90 6.44 -23.72
CA PRO A 38 4.53 5.99 -23.49
C PRO A 38 4.47 4.93 -22.41
N ALA A 39 3.47 5.04 -21.53
CA ALA A 39 3.22 4.03 -20.51
C ALA A 39 2.87 2.67 -21.15
N ALA A 40 3.12 1.60 -20.40
CA ALA A 40 2.67 0.27 -20.79
C ALA A 40 1.14 0.26 -20.98
N VAL A 41 0.69 -0.38 -22.06
CA VAL A 41 -0.72 -0.57 -22.36
C VAL A 41 -1.13 -1.96 -21.89
N PHE A 42 -2.15 -2.01 -21.05
CA PHE A 42 -2.67 -3.24 -20.48
C PHE A 42 -4.04 -3.53 -21.08
N THR A 43 -4.23 -4.75 -21.58
CA THR A 43 -5.54 -5.22 -22.06
C THR A 43 -6.37 -5.82 -20.94
N ASP A 44 -5.72 -6.40 -19.93
CA ASP A 44 -6.34 -6.95 -18.73
C ASP A 44 -6.41 -5.86 -17.64
N PRO A 45 -7.61 -5.48 -17.16
CA PRO A 45 -7.76 -4.53 -16.06
C PRO A 45 -7.06 -4.97 -14.76
N ASP A 46 -7.03 -6.27 -14.46
CA ASP A 46 -6.37 -6.79 -13.26
C ASP A 46 -4.85 -6.62 -13.38
N GLU A 47 -4.29 -6.86 -14.57
CA GLU A 47 -2.88 -6.60 -14.86
C GLU A 47 -2.54 -5.11 -14.76
N ARG A 48 -3.42 -4.23 -15.29
CA ARG A 48 -3.27 -2.77 -15.13
C ARG A 48 -3.29 -2.36 -13.67
N PHE A 49 -4.15 -2.95 -12.85
CA PHE A 49 -4.19 -2.65 -11.42
C PHE A 49 -2.91 -3.12 -10.71
N LYS A 50 -2.44 -4.34 -11.03
CA LYS A 50 -1.25 -4.93 -10.41
C LYS A 50 0.06 -4.21 -10.77
N TYR A 51 0.20 -3.75 -12.01
CA TYR A 51 1.49 -3.28 -12.57
C TYR A 51 1.45 -1.88 -13.21
N GLY A 52 0.27 -1.27 -13.32
CA GLY A 52 0.11 0.06 -13.87
C GLY A 52 0.70 1.14 -12.96
N SER A 53 1.25 2.18 -13.56
CA SER A 53 1.79 3.33 -12.84
C SER A 53 0.69 4.31 -12.46
N ILE A 54 0.84 4.90 -11.27
CA ILE A 54 0.05 6.03 -10.77
C ILE A 54 0.77 7.39 -10.96
N GLY A 55 1.94 7.42 -11.60
CA GLY A 55 2.76 8.62 -11.82
C GLY A 55 3.94 8.79 -10.86
N ALA A 56 4.04 7.98 -9.80
CA ALA A 56 5.07 8.07 -8.77
C ALA A 56 6.53 8.02 -9.30
N GLU A 57 6.77 7.42 -10.47
CA GLU A 57 8.11 7.27 -11.05
C GLU A 57 8.80 8.60 -11.41
N GLN A 58 8.03 9.67 -11.62
CA GLN A 58 8.57 10.98 -11.99
C GLN A 58 9.41 11.60 -10.87
N ASP A 59 8.96 11.49 -9.62
CA ASP A 59 9.62 12.11 -8.45
C ASP A 59 10.13 11.10 -7.42
N ALA A 60 9.41 9.99 -7.18
CA ALA A 60 9.74 8.98 -6.16
C ALA A 60 10.34 7.70 -6.73
N GLY A 61 10.35 7.52 -8.05
CA GLY A 61 10.85 6.32 -8.70
C GLY A 61 12.33 6.04 -8.47
N ILE A 62 12.65 4.80 -8.11
CA ILE A 62 14.03 4.32 -7.99
C ILE A 62 14.48 3.81 -9.36
N PRO A 63 15.67 4.18 -9.87
CA PRO A 63 16.18 3.62 -11.12
C PRO A 63 16.20 2.09 -11.06
N TYR A 64 15.62 1.44 -12.08
CA TYR A 64 15.33 0.00 -12.08
C TYR A 64 16.55 -0.85 -11.74
N TRP A 65 17.70 -0.60 -12.37
CA TRP A 65 18.92 -1.37 -12.12
C TRP A 65 19.52 -1.17 -10.73
N ILE A 66 19.27 -0.01 -10.09
CA ILE A 66 19.62 0.18 -8.69
C ILE A 66 18.69 -0.70 -7.84
N PHE A 67 17.37 -0.55 -8.01
CA PHE A 67 16.37 -1.36 -7.31
C PHE A 67 16.67 -2.86 -7.43
N TYR A 68 16.87 -3.37 -8.65
CA TYR A 68 17.20 -4.76 -8.92
C TYR A 68 18.42 -5.28 -8.14
N THR A 69 19.45 -4.44 -7.95
CA THR A 69 20.71 -4.87 -7.32
C THR A 69 20.73 -4.70 -5.80
N LEU A 70 19.85 -3.87 -5.22
CA LEU A 70 19.87 -3.61 -3.77
C LEU A 70 19.79 -4.89 -2.92
N PRO A 71 18.84 -5.82 -3.15
CA PRO A 71 18.72 -6.99 -2.26
C PRO A 71 19.93 -7.93 -2.32
N ARG A 72 20.71 -7.89 -3.41
CA ARG A 72 21.93 -8.70 -3.55
C ARG A 72 23.11 -8.06 -2.83
N VAL A 73 23.28 -6.75 -2.96
CA VAL A 73 24.39 -6.00 -2.34
C VAL A 73 24.19 -5.85 -0.84
N PHE A 74 22.93 -5.71 -0.42
CA PHE A 74 22.52 -5.43 0.96
C PHE A 74 21.68 -6.58 1.54
N ALA A 75 22.05 -7.82 1.22
CA ALA A 75 21.36 -9.00 1.74
C ALA A 75 21.33 -9.05 3.28
N ASP A 76 22.32 -8.43 3.95
CA ASP A 76 22.41 -8.26 5.40
C ASP A 76 21.34 -7.32 5.99
N LYS A 77 20.64 -6.55 5.15
CA LYS A 77 19.60 -5.60 5.55
C LYS A 77 18.18 -6.11 5.25
N LEU A 78 18.06 -7.29 4.65
CA LEU A 78 16.76 -7.88 4.37
C LEU A 78 16.19 -8.55 5.64
N PRO A 79 14.86 -8.57 5.82
CA PRO A 79 14.22 -9.33 6.90
C PRO A 79 14.48 -10.84 6.82
N GLY A 80 14.80 -11.35 5.64
CA GLY A 80 15.05 -12.76 5.39
C GLY A 80 15.61 -13.02 3.98
N PRO A 81 15.82 -14.30 3.61
CA PRO A 81 16.31 -14.66 2.29
C PRO A 81 15.27 -14.39 1.18
N GLY A 82 15.71 -14.43 -0.08
CA GLY A 82 14.81 -14.33 -1.24
C GLY A 82 14.63 -12.92 -1.83
N GLY A 83 15.47 -11.97 -1.43
CA GLY A 83 15.44 -10.61 -1.97
C GLY A 83 14.16 -9.87 -1.58
N TYR A 84 13.47 -9.25 -2.54
CA TYR A 84 12.23 -8.53 -2.28
C TYR A 84 11.10 -9.42 -1.72
N ALA A 85 11.11 -10.72 -2.01
CA ALA A 85 10.11 -11.65 -1.46
C ALA A 85 10.15 -11.73 0.08
N SER A 86 11.29 -11.40 0.72
CA SER A 86 11.41 -11.36 2.18
C SER A 86 10.48 -10.33 2.85
N PHE A 87 10.11 -9.26 2.14
CA PHE A 87 9.11 -8.29 2.58
C PHE A 87 7.67 -8.81 2.45
N GLY A 88 7.46 -10.02 1.94
CA GLY A 88 6.11 -10.58 1.76
C GLY A 88 5.30 -9.91 0.65
N VAL A 89 5.97 -9.34 -0.35
CA VAL A 89 5.33 -8.87 -1.59
C VAL A 89 4.78 -10.07 -2.38
N ALA A 90 3.61 -9.90 -3.00
CA ALA A 90 3.05 -10.91 -3.90
C ALA A 90 3.79 -10.89 -5.25
N TRP A 91 4.01 -12.07 -5.84
CA TRP A 91 4.74 -12.20 -7.10
C TRP A 91 4.12 -13.25 -8.01
N GLU A 92 3.78 -12.86 -9.24
CA GLU A 92 3.28 -13.76 -10.27
C GLU A 92 4.42 -14.37 -11.08
N HIS A 93 4.29 -15.67 -11.39
CA HIS A 93 5.28 -16.35 -12.20
C HIS A 93 5.39 -15.69 -13.58
N GLY A 94 6.62 -15.41 -14.02
CA GLY A 94 6.89 -14.79 -15.32
C GLY A 94 6.92 -13.26 -15.31
N HIS A 95 6.52 -12.60 -14.20
CA HIS A 95 6.64 -11.15 -14.07
C HIS A 95 8.01 -10.75 -13.50
N GLU A 96 8.59 -9.70 -14.06
CA GLU A 96 9.90 -9.17 -13.66
C GLU A 96 9.86 -8.46 -12.30
N LEU A 97 8.74 -7.82 -11.98
CA LEU A 97 8.52 -7.10 -10.73
C LEU A 97 7.42 -7.77 -9.92
N PRO A 98 7.47 -7.67 -8.59
CA PRO A 98 6.36 -8.09 -7.74
C PRO A 98 5.10 -7.25 -8.02
N ILE A 99 3.93 -7.82 -7.71
CA ILE A 99 2.67 -7.08 -7.75
C ILE A 99 2.78 -5.85 -6.86
N GLY A 100 2.26 -4.73 -7.33
CA GLY A 100 2.34 -3.47 -6.61
C GLY A 100 3.48 -2.57 -7.05
N PHE A 101 4.30 -3.01 -7.99
CA PHE A 101 5.44 -2.26 -8.52
C PHE A 101 5.27 -2.03 -10.02
N SER A 102 5.24 -0.76 -10.40
CA SER A 102 5.17 -0.34 -11.80
C SER A 102 6.56 0.02 -12.32
N LYS A 103 6.74 -0.09 -13.64
CA LYS A 103 7.96 0.32 -14.34
C LYS A 103 7.61 1.32 -15.44
N ARG A 104 8.14 2.54 -15.34
CA ARG A 104 8.04 3.56 -16.40
C ARG A 104 9.43 4.01 -16.85
N ARG A 105 9.56 4.34 -18.13
CA ARG A 105 10.79 4.91 -18.70
C ARG A 105 10.68 6.42 -18.83
N ILE A 106 11.43 7.13 -18.00
CA ILE A 106 11.54 8.60 -18.00
C ILE A 106 13.04 8.92 -18.06
N GLY A 107 13.53 9.07 -19.29
CA GLY A 107 14.94 8.96 -19.65
C GLY A 107 15.45 7.52 -19.56
N PHE A 108 15.44 6.98 -18.34
CA PHE A 108 15.79 5.60 -17.98
C PHE A 108 14.65 4.93 -17.20
N ASP A 109 14.72 3.61 -17.06
CA ASP A 109 13.68 2.83 -16.38
C ASP A 109 13.69 3.10 -14.87
N ARG A 110 12.51 3.39 -14.33
CA ARG A 110 12.28 3.65 -12.91
C ARG A 110 11.16 2.77 -12.40
N VAL A 111 11.26 2.39 -11.14
CA VAL A 111 10.28 1.59 -10.43
C VAL A 111 9.67 2.42 -9.32
N ALA A 112 8.36 2.34 -9.18
CA ALA A 112 7.62 2.90 -8.05
C ALA A 112 6.52 1.94 -7.61
N ASN A 113 6.01 2.17 -6.40
CA ASN A 113 4.88 1.43 -5.87
C ASN A 113 3.56 1.99 -6.41
N ASN A 114 2.56 1.12 -6.55
CA ASN A 114 1.17 1.47 -6.84
C ASN A 114 0.24 0.86 -5.76
N CYS A 115 -1.07 1.06 -5.90
CA CYS A 115 -2.08 0.63 -4.93
C CYS A 115 -2.08 -0.89 -4.67
N ALA A 116 -1.71 -1.71 -5.66
CA ALA A 116 -1.78 -3.16 -5.56
C ALA A 116 -0.76 -3.76 -4.58
N VAL A 117 0.25 -2.99 -4.16
CA VAL A 117 1.19 -3.44 -3.13
C VAL A 117 0.47 -3.70 -1.81
N CYS A 118 -0.47 -2.81 -1.42
CA CYS A 118 -1.29 -2.95 -0.23
C CYS A 118 -2.61 -3.69 -0.49
N HIS A 119 -3.10 -3.64 -1.73
CA HIS A 119 -4.41 -4.14 -2.11
C HIS A 119 -4.37 -5.37 -3.03
N THR A 120 -3.51 -6.34 -2.70
CA THR A 120 -3.57 -7.68 -3.28
C THR A 120 -3.44 -8.73 -2.19
N ALA A 121 -4.48 -9.53 -1.99
CA ALA A 121 -4.44 -10.65 -1.06
C ALA A 121 -3.82 -11.88 -1.74
N GLY A 122 -3.14 -12.72 -0.97
CA GLY A 122 -2.65 -14.02 -1.41
C GLY A 122 -2.99 -15.11 -0.41
N TYR A 123 -3.50 -16.25 -0.88
CA TYR A 123 -3.75 -17.40 -0.01
C TYR A 123 -3.39 -18.73 -0.68
N ARG A 124 -2.99 -19.71 0.13
CA ARG A 124 -2.72 -21.09 -0.29
C ARG A 124 -3.74 -22.01 0.35
N VAL A 125 -4.23 -22.96 -0.45
CA VAL A 125 -5.17 -23.99 0.01
C VAL A 125 -4.47 -25.16 0.68
N THR A 126 -3.20 -25.38 0.37
CA THR A 126 -2.34 -26.41 0.95
C THR A 126 -0.91 -25.89 1.08
N HIS A 127 -0.07 -26.59 1.86
CA HIS A 127 1.33 -26.22 2.08
C HIS A 127 2.16 -26.14 0.79
N ASP A 128 1.85 -26.95 -0.23
CA ASP A 128 2.66 -27.02 -1.46
C ASP A 128 2.03 -26.30 -2.66
N SER A 129 0.82 -25.76 -2.51
CA SER A 129 0.14 -25.06 -3.61
C SER A 129 0.76 -23.68 -3.88
N THR A 130 0.77 -23.27 -5.15
CA THR A 130 1.04 -21.87 -5.51
C THR A 130 -0.03 -20.97 -4.89
N PRO A 131 0.34 -19.78 -4.33
CA PRO A 131 -0.64 -18.84 -3.83
C PRO A 131 -1.63 -18.41 -4.92
N ILE A 132 -2.91 -18.41 -4.58
CA ILE A 132 -3.96 -17.76 -5.35
C ILE A 132 -3.92 -16.28 -4.97
N LEU A 133 -3.72 -15.43 -5.96
CA LEU A 133 -3.62 -13.98 -5.81
C LEU A 133 -4.96 -13.35 -6.18
N VAL A 134 -5.46 -12.48 -5.31
CA VAL A 134 -6.75 -11.81 -5.45
C VAL A 134 -6.50 -10.30 -5.48
N PRO A 135 -6.56 -9.66 -6.66
CA PRO A 135 -6.44 -8.21 -6.74
C PRO A 135 -7.58 -7.55 -5.96
N THR A 136 -7.35 -6.34 -5.46
CA THR A 136 -8.27 -5.55 -4.63
C THR A 136 -8.56 -6.12 -3.24
N GLY A 137 -7.98 -7.27 -2.88
CA GLY A 137 -8.02 -7.84 -1.53
C GLY A 137 -6.96 -7.23 -0.60
N PRO A 138 -7.11 -7.39 0.72
CA PRO A 138 -6.16 -6.86 1.68
C PRO A 138 -4.85 -7.66 1.66
N ASN A 139 -3.72 -6.99 1.42
CA ASN A 139 -2.42 -7.66 1.51
C ASN A 139 -2.07 -7.86 2.99
N HIS A 140 -2.11 -9.10 3.46
CA HIS A 140 -1.79 -9.44 4.85
C HIS A 140 -0.34 -9.89 5.05
N THR A 141 0.45 -10.05 3.98
CA THR A 141 1.82 -10.56 4.03
C THR A 141 2.88 -9.47 3.94
N LEU A 142 2.57 -8.30 3.37
CA LEU A 142 3.51 -7.20 3.17
C LEU A 142 4.03 -6.63 4.49
N ASP A 143 5.35 -6.53 4.61
CA ASP A 143 6.05 -5.77 5.65
C ASP A 143 6.51 -4.42 5.07
N LEU A 144 5.61 -3.44 5.09
CA LEU A 144 5.84 -2.13 4.47
C LEU A 144 6.85 -1.30 5.26
N GLU A 145 6.82 -1.39 6.59
CA GLU A 145 7.78 -0.71 7.47
C GLU A 145 9.21 -1.18 7.19
N ALA A 146 9.44 -2.50 7.15
CA ALA A 146 10.75 -3.05 6.84
C ALA A 146 11.22 -2.68 5.42
N PHE A 147 10.30 -2.62 4.44
CA PHE A 147 10.65 -2.18 3.09
C PHE A 147 11.16 -0.72 3.07
N PHE A 148 10.50 0.20 3.78
CA PHE A 148 10.95 1.58 3.86
C PHE A 148 12.29 1.70 4.59
N ARG A 149 12.47 1.01 5.73
CA ARG A 149 13.76 0.97 6.45
C ARG A 149 14.88 0.44 5.57
N PHE A 150 14.62 -0.64 4.81
CA PHE A 150 15.61 -1.21 3.89
C PHE A 150 16.15 -0.20 2.89
N LEU A 151 15.27 0.59 2.25
CA LEU A 151 15.69 1.60 1.26
C LEU A 151 16.57 2.68 1.89
N ILE A 152 16.21 3.18 3.07
CA ILE A 152 16.96 4.20 3.80
C ILE A 152 18.28 3.64 4.33
N ASP A 153 18.28 2.45 4.93
CA ASP A 153 19.48 1.80 5.46
C ASP A 153 20.48 1.45 4.35
N CYS A 154 19.98 1.05 3.16
CA CYS A 154 20.82 0.92 1.97
C CYS A 154 21.47 2.27 1.63
N ALA A 155 20.71 3.35 1.55
CA ALA A 155 21.24 4.67 1.18
C ALA A 155 22.28 5.20 2.18
N LYS A 156 22.10 4.93 3.48
CA LYS A 156 23.06 5.28 4.55
C LYS A 156 24.37 4.51 4.44
N ASP A 157 24.31 3.25 4.03
CA ASP A 157 25.46 2.36 3.97
C ASP A 157 26.52 2.85 2.97
N PRO A 158 27.82 2.89 3.36
CA PRO A 158 28.89 3.30 2.46
C PRO A 158 28.99 2.48 1.17
N ARG A 159 28.49 1.23 1.17
CA ARG A 159 28.44 0.39 -0.03
C ARG A 159 27.49 0.93 -1.10
N PHE A 160 26.57 1.86 -0.80
CA PHE A 160 25.72 2.50 -1.80
C PHE A 160 26.52 3.52 -2.60
N ASN A 161 27.33 3.04 -3.54
CA ASN A 161 28.15 3.86 -4.39
C ASN A 161 28.39 3.15 -5.73
N ALA A 162 28.94 3.87 -6.70
CA ALA A 162 29.11 3.32 -8.04
C ALA A 162 30.19 2.24 -8.16
N ASP A 163 31.17 2.17 -7.25
CA ASP A 163 32.18 1.11 -7.26
C ASP A 163 31.60 -0.24 -6.81
N THR A 164 30.58 -0.22 -5.94
CA THR A 164 29.87 -1.43 -5.50
C THR A 164 28.73 -1.80 -6.44
N LEU A 165 27.89 -0.84 -6.83
CA LEU A 165 26.65 -1.13 -7.57
C LEU A 165 26.89 -1.40 -9.06
N MET A 166 27.85 -0.71 -9.70
CA MET A 166 28.08 -0.89 -11.14
C MET A 166 28.50 -2.32 -11.53
N PRO A 167 29.38 -3.03 -10.79
CA PRO A 167 29.66 -4.43 -11.06
C PRO A 167 28.40 -5.29 -11.09
N GLU A 168 27.50 -5.15 -10.12
CA GLU A 168 26.25 -5.91 -10.05
C GLU A 168 25.27 -5.53 -11.17
N ILE A 169 25.20 -4.24 -11.51
CA ILE A 169 24.37 -3.75 -12.62
C ILE A 169 24.88 -4.33 -13.95
N ASN A 170 26.20 -4.33 -14.19
CA ASN A 170 26.78 -4.84 -15.42
C ASN A 170 26.64 -6.37 -15.58
N LEU A 171 26.38 -7.11 -14.49
CA LEU A 171 26.05 -8.54 -14.56
C LEU A 171 24.61 -8.78 -15.02
N ALA A 172 23.71 -7.81 -14.81
CA ALA A 172 22.27 -7.94 -15.10
C ALA A 172 21.81 -7.13 -16.32
N ALA A 173 22.58 -6.12 -16.73
CA ALA A 173 22.19 -5.14 -17.76
C ALA A 173 23.31 -4.93 -18.79
N ASP A 174 22.93 -4.85 -20.07
CA ASP A 174 23.83 -4.42 -21.15
C ASP A 174 23.72 -2.92 -21.39
N LEU A 175 24.31 -2.13 -20.48
CA LEU A 175 24.33 -0.67 -20.58
C LEU A 175 25.35 -0.20 -21.62
N ASP A 176 24.98 0.77 -22.45
CA ASP A 176 25.90 1.44 -23.35
C ASP A 176 26.90 2.33 -22.58
N TRP A 177 27.92 2.85 -23.29
CA TRP A 177 28.99 3.62 -22.66
C TRP A 177 28.49 4.92 -21.98
N LEU A 178 27.45 5.58 -22.53
CA LEU A 178 26.88 6.79 -21.96
C LEU A 178 26.07 6.46 -20.71
N ASP A 179 25.26 5.41 -20.78
CA ASP A 179 24.47 4.96 -19.64
C ASP A 179 25.37 4.51 -18.49
N ARG A 180 26.48 3.80 -18.76
CA ARG A 180 27.46 3.45 -17.72
C ARG A 180 28.05 4.68 -17.03
N LEU A 181 28.39 5.72 -17.79
CA LEU A 181 28.87 6.99 -17.23
C LEU A 181 27.76 7.70 -16.44
N ALA A 182 26.53 7.73 -16.97
CA ALA A 182 25.38 8.32 -16.30
C ALA A 182 25.10 7.61 -14.96
N TYR A 183 25.06 6.28 -14.94
CA TYR A 183 24.87 5.51 -13.72
C TYR A 183 25.97 5.78 -12.70
N ARG A 184 27.23 5.72 -13.14
CA ARG A 184 28.39 5.87 -12.26
C ARG A 184 28.49 7.27 -11.64
N TYR A 185 28.30 8.32 -12.43
CA TYR A 185 28.61 9.69 -12.01
C TYR A 185 27.38 10.54 -11.67
N LEU A 186 26.17 10.15 -12.10
CA LEU A 186 24.95 10.92 -11.89
C LEU A 186 23.88 10.11 -11.17
N ILE A 187 23.38 9.02 -11.76
CA ILE A 187 22.16 8.34 -11.31
C ILE A 187 22.38 7.71 -9.92
N ILE A 188 23.46 6.97 -9.68
CA ILE A 188 23.72 6.36 -8.36
C ILE A 188 23.91 7.44 -7.28
N PRO A 189 24.79 8.44 -7.45
CA PRO A 189 24.94 9.52 -6.46
C PRO A 189 23.66 10.31 -6.20
N ILE A 190 22.90 10.65 -7.24
CA ILE A 190 21.63 11.40 -7.10
C ILE A 190 20.60 10.54 -6.37
N THR A 191 20.47 9.26 -6.72
CA THR A 191 19.53 8.34 -6.05
C THR A 191 19.83 8.24 -4.57
N ARG A 192 21.09 8.04 -4.20
CA ARG A 192 21.52 8.04 -2.79
C ARG A 192 21.15 9.34 -2.10
N LYS A 193 21.46 10.48 -2.72
CA LYS A 193 21.17 11.80 -2.17
C LYS A 193 19.66 11.98 -1.94
N ARG A 194 18.82 11.62 -2.92
CA ARG A 194 17.36 11.75 -2.81
C ARG A 194 16.77 10.85 -1.73
N LEU A 195 17.27 9.63 -1.57
CA LEU A 195 16.84 8.73 -0.50
C LEU A 195 17.22 9.30 0.87
N LEU A 196 18.43 9.87 1.03
CA LEU A 196 18.87 10.52 2.26
C LEU A 196 18.13 11.84 2.54
N GLU A 197 17.78 12.63 1.51
CA GLU A 197 16.97 13.84 1.67
C GLU A 197 15.57 13.51 2.24
N ARG A 198 15.05 12.31 2.00
CA ARG A 198 13.78 11.83 2.54
C ARG A 198 13.91 11.18 3.92
N GLU A 199 15.12 10.94 4.43
CA GLU A 199 15.35 10.27 5.72
C GLU A 199 14.57 10.94 6.87
N ALA A 200 14.56 12.27 6.92
CA ALA A 200 13.83 13.01 7.95
C ALA A 200 12.32 12.69 7.97
N GLN A 201 11.72 12.39 6.81
CA GLN A 201 10.31 12.01 6.70
C GLN A 201 10.05 10.56 7.13
N PHE A 202 11.10 9.75 7.27
CA PHE A 202 11.07 8.37 7.73
C PHE A 202 11.62 8.21 9.15
N GLU A 203 12.08 9.27 9.84
CA GLU A 203 12.60 9.14 11.21
C GLU A 203 11.61 8.48 12.18
N TRP A 204 10.31 8.72 11.98
CA TRP A 204 9.24 8.14 12.79
C TRP A 204 9.13 6.62 12.66
N ILE A 205 9.51 6.03 11.51
CA ILE A 205 9.55 4.57 11.37
C ILE A 205 10.79 3.96 12.05
N TYR A 206 11.68 4.76 12.64
CA TYR A 206 12.79 4.28 13.48
C TYR A 206 12.54 4.53 14.98
N ARG A 207 11.30 4.87 15.37
CA ARG A 207 10.84 5.00 16.76
C ARG A 207 10.78 3.64 17.45
N HIS A 208 11.90 3.19 18.02
CA HIS A 208 11.95 1.90 18.74
C HIS A 208 11.16 1.87 20.06
N ASP A 209 10.65 3.01 20.52
CA ASP A 209 9.71 3.09 21.64
C ASP A 209 8.27 2.72 21.23
N PHE A 210 7.99 2.63 19.92
CA PHE A 210 6.75 2.10 19.39
C PHE A 210 6.90 0.63 18.98
N PRO A 211 5.82 -0.16 19.05
CA PRO A 211 5.79 -1.47 18.41
C PRO A 211 5.99 -1.33 16.89
N GLU A 212 6.60 -2.33 16.29
CA GLU A 212 6.59 -2.50 14.83
C GLU A 212 5.13 -2.61 14.34
N TRP A 213 4.85 -2.13 13.12
CA TRP A 213 3.53 -2.29 12.52
C TRP A 213 3.23 -3.77 12.31
N GLY A 214 4.22 -4.51 11.80
CA GLY A 214 4.11 -5.92 11.43
C GLY A 214 3.43 -6.13 10.07
N ARG A 215 3.40 -7.39 9.62
CA ARG A 215 2.88 -7.74 8.30
C ARG A 215 1.40 -7.43 8.12
N GLY A 216 1.06 -6.87 6.95
CA GLY A 216 -0.30 -6.56 6.52
C GLY A 216 -0.85 -5.23 7.00
N ARG A 217 0.01 -4.33 7.49
CA ARG A 217 -0.40 -3.06 8.08
C ARG A 217 0.42 -1.89 7.59
N ASP A 218 -0.19 -0.72 7.69
CA ASP A 218 0.44 0.57 7.51
C ASP A 218 -0.11 1.59 8.51
N ASP A 219 0.61 2.68 8.74
CA ASP A 219 0.08 3.83 9.48
C ASP A 219 -0.28 4.94 8.48
N ALA A 220 -1.36 4.71 7.72
CA ALA A 220 -1.76 5.50 6.55
C ALA A 220 -1.92 7.01 6.85
N MET A 221 -2.43 7.35 8.04
CA MET A 221 -2.63 8.76 8.39
C MET A 221 -1.35 9.44 8.86
N ASN A 222 -0.46 8.74 9.57
CA ASN A 222 0.87 9.28 9.87
C ASN A 222 1.74 9.42 8.61
N LEU A 223 1.62 8.49 7.65
CA LEU A 223 2.21 8.64 6.32
C LEU A 223 1.73 9.94 5.67
N THR A 224 0.42 10.16 5.61
CA THR A 224 -0.15 11.41 5.06
C THR A 224 0.34 12.64 5.82
N LYS A 225 0.35 12.57 7.16
CA LYS A 225 0.75 13.68 8.04
C LYS A 225 2.20 14.11 7.84
N TYR A 226 3.12 13.15 7.71
CA TYR A 226 4.56 13.46 7.63
C TYR A 226 5.05 13.66 6.19
N PHE A 227 4.43 13.02 5.19
CA PHE A 227 4.83 13.17 3.79
C PHE A 227 4.14 14.36 3.10
N MET A 228 2.83 14.51 3.29
CA MET A 228 2.03 15.50 2.54
C MET A 228 2.02 16.87 3.24
N ILE A 229 1.55 16.92 4.49
CA ILE A 229 1.46 18.19 5.24
C ILE A 229 2.73 18.54 6.03
N ARG A 230 3.70 17.61 6.09
CA ARG A 230 5.04 17.81 6.70
C ARG A 230 4.99 18.32 8.14
N TRP A 231 4.07 17.79 8.93
CA TRP A 231 4.01 18.12 10.35
C TRP A 231 5.27 17.67 11.10
N PRO A 232 5.64 18.37 12.18
CA PRO A 232 6.64 17.84 13.10
C PRO A 232 6.16 16.48 13.64
N MET A 233 7.11 15.58 13.86
CA MET A 233 6.85 14.29 14.49
C MET A 233 6.19 14.48 15.87
N ASP A 234 5.18 13.68 16.14
CA ASP A 234 4.43 13.65 17.41
C ASP A 234 4.42 12.23 17.97
N ASP A 235 3.70 12.02 19.07
CA ASP A 235 3.59 10.71 19.74
C ASP A 235 2.38 9.89 19.29
N SER A 236 1.68 10.30 18.23
CA SER A 236 0.56 9.52 17.71
C SER A 236 1.06 8.30 16.92
N PHE A 237 0.38 7.18 17.07
CA PHE A 237 0.77 5.90 16.47
C PHE A 237 -0.49 5.07 16.31
N GLY A 238 -0.83 4.63 15.10
CA GLY A 238 -2.09 3.94 14.89
C GLY A 238 -2.13 3.08 13.63
N PRO A 239 -1.19 2.13 13.46
CA PRO A 239 -1.19 1.27 12.30
C PRO A 239 -2.51 0.49 12.17
N THR A 240 -3.02 0.42 10.95
CA THR A 240 -4.24 -0.28 10.58
C THR A 240 -3.95 -1.46 9.67
N ASP A 241 -4.84 -2.44 9.66
CA ASP A 241 -4.83 -3.48 8.64
C ASP A 241 -5.10 -2.88 7.26
N MET A 242 -4.54 -3.45 6.20
CA MET A 242 -4.86 -3.01 4.84
C MET A 242 -6.31 -3.41 4.50
N PRO A 243 -7.18 -2.50 4.02
CA PRO A 243 -8.55 -2.87 3.70
C PRO A 243 -8.70 -3.53 2.32
N SER A 244 -9.78 -4.28 2.12
CA SER A 244 -10.25 -4.63 0.79
C SER A 244 -10.81 -3.40 0.05
N VAL A 245 -10.57 -3.29 -1.25
CA VAL A 245 -11.00 -2.16 -2.09
C VAL A 245 -11.89 -2.60 -3.28
N TRP A 246 -12.50 -3.78 -3.19
CA TRP A 246 -13.51 -4.24 -4.14
C TRP A 246 -14.88 -3.60 -3.90
N ASN A 247 -15.69 -3.59 -4.96
CA ASN A 247 -17.10 -3.26 -4.98
C ASN A 247 -17.40 -1.87 -4.40
N LEU A 248 -16.61 -0.86 -4.78
CA LEU A 248 -16.71 0.48 -4.18
C LEU A 248 -18.07 1.15 -4.37
N LYS A 249 -18.86 0.74 -5.38
CA LYS A 249 -20.25 1.21 -5.57
C LYS A 249 -21.19 0.94 -4.39
N LYS A 250 -20.81 0.06 -3.46
CA LYS A 250 -21.53 -0.14 -2.19
C LYS A 250 -21.46 1.09 -1.27
N TYR A 251 -20.41 1.88 -1.36
CA TYR A 251 -20.26 3.13 -0.64
C TYR A 251 -21.00 4.25 -1.37
N ARG A 252 -22.06 4.76 -0.73
CA ARG A 252 -22.90 5.84 -1.27
C ARG A 252 -22.81 7.01 -0.30
N ALA A 253 -22.11 8.07 -0.71
CA ALA A 253 -21.90 9.25 0.13
C ALA A 253 -23.24 9.87 0.60
N ALA A 254 -24.25 9.87 -0.28
CA ALA A 254 -25.60 10.34 0.05
C ALA A 254 -26.31 9.53 1.15
N ALA A 255 -25.87 8.30 1.43
CA ALA A 255 -26.36 7.47 2.53
C ALA A 255 -25.48 7.59 3.79
N GLY A 256 -24.52 8.52 3.80
CA GLY A 256 -23.56 8.71 4.89
C GLY A 256 -22.48 7.63 4.96
N HIS A 257 -22.31 6.83 3.91
CA HIS A 257 -21.28 5.78 3.91
C HIS A 257 -19.88 6.39 3.84
N ARG A 258 -18.94 5.79 4.56
CA ARG A 258 -17.51 6.11 4.62
C ARG A 258 -16.69 4.86 4.34
N MET A 259 -15.48 5.01 3.78
CA MET A 259 -14.65 3.87 3.36
C MET A 259 -13.46 3.59 4.30
N ASN A 260 -12.70 4.62 4.70
CA ASN A 260 -11.58 4.43 5.64
C ASN A 260 -12.08 3.86 6.98
N PHE A 261 -11.23 3.14 7.73
CA PHE A 261 -11.63 2.53 9.00
C PHE A 261 -12.26 3.51 9.98
N ALA A 262 -11.72 4.72 10.11
CA ALA A 262 -12.24 5.78 10.98
C ALA A 262 -13.21 6.74 10.27
N GLY A 263 -13.45 6.53 8.98
CA GLY A 263 -14.33 7.35 8.16
C GLY A 263 -13.78 8.72 7.81
N ASP A 264 -12.46 8.81 7.60
CA ASP A 264 -11.71 10.07 7.40
C ASP A 264 -12.03 10.81 6.09
N SER A 265 -12.66 10.14 5.12
CA SER A 265 -12.98 10.72 3.80
C SER A 265 -14.45 10.60 3.47
N HIS A 266 -14.99 11.54 2.70
CA HIS A 266 -16.43 11.60 2.47
C HIS A 266 -17.00 10.60 1.47
N ASP A 267 -16.19 10.15 0.53
CA ASP A 267 -16.56 9.23 -0.53
C ASP A 267 -15.34 8.44 -1.04
N ALA A 268 -15.60 7.40 -1.84
CA ALA A 268 -14.57 6.49 -2.32
C ALA A 268 -13.63 7.13 -3.35
N TYR A 269 -14.11 8.09 -4.16
CA TYR A 269 -13.30 8.76 -5.17
C TYR A 269 -12.20 9.60 -4.51
N SER A 270 -12.56 10.38 -3.49
CA SER A 270 -11.61 11.13 -2.67
C SER A 270 -10.59 10.24 -1.96
N VAL A 271 -11.00 9.07 -1.46
CA VAL A 271 -10.06 8.11 -0.83
C VAL A 271 -8.99 7.67 -1.82
N ILE A 272 -9.35 7.39 -3.07
CA ILE A 272 -8.40 6.96 -4.10
C ILE A 272 -7.41 8.11 -4.39
N ILE A 273 -7.89 9.34 -4.53
CA ILE A 273 -7.03 10.52 -4.74
C ILE A 273 -6.05 10.68 -3.59
N ASP A 274 -6.55 10.75 -2.35
CA ASP A 274 -5.72 10.99 -1.16
C ASP A 274 -4.68 9.87 -0.97
N SER A 275 -5.08 8.62 -1.21
CA SER A 275 -4.17 7.47 -1.14
C SER A 275 -3.10 7.51 -2.23
N ALA A 276 -3.47 7.89 -3.46
CA ALA A 276 -2.52 8.00 -4.57
C ALA A 276 -1.51 9.14 -4.34
N LEU A 277 -1.97 10.32 -3.91
CA LEU A 277 -1.10 11.45 -3.56
C LEU A 277 -0.18 11.11 -2.39
N GLY A 278 -0.70 10.44 -1.35
CA GLY A 278 0.08 9.98 -0.21
C GLY A 278 1.19 9.00 -0.61
N LEU A 279 0.89 8.05 -1.50
CA LEU A 279 1.86 7.07 -1.99
C LEU A 279 2.92 7.69 -2.93
N MET A 280 2.53 8.66 -3.76
CA MET A 280 3.46 9.39 -4.62
C MET A 280 4.39 10.29 -3.81
N GLY A 281 3.90 10.89 -2.72
CA GLY A 281 4.65 11.83 -1.89
C GLY A 281 5.05 13.11 -2.63
N ALA A 282 4.38 13.44 -3.74
CA ALA A 282 4.64 14.57 -4.60
C ALA A 282 3.37 14.95 -5.39
N GLU A 283 3.33 16.20 -5.85
CA GLU A 283 2.30 16.69 -6.78
C GLU A 283 2.42 15.99 -8.15
N PRO A 284 1.30 15.61 -8.80
CA PRO A 284 1.32 15.07 -10.16
C PRO A 284 1.99 16.05 -11.14
N LYS A 285 2.82 15.54 -12.08
CA LYS A 285 3.36 16.42 -13.15
C LYS A 285 2.30 16.77 -14.20
N ASP A 286 1.32 15.90 -14.36
CA ASP A 286 0.19 16.07 -15.27
C ASP A 286 -1.09 15.71 -14.51
N THR A 287 -1.85 16.72 -14.12
CA THR A 287 -3.08 16.56 -13.35
C THR A 287 -4.18 15.88 -14.17
N ASP A 288 -4.22 16.07 -15.49
CA ASP A 288 -5.24 15.46 -16.35
C ASP A 288 -4.97 13.95 -16.51
N ASP A 289 -3.72 13.54 -16.74
CA ASP A 289 -3.33 12.10 -16.77
C ASP A 289 -3.59 11.44 -15.40
N PHE A 290 -3.26 12.15 -14.31
CA PHE A 290 -3.53 11.68 -12.96
C PHE A 290 -5.03 11.45 -12.74
N LEU A 291 -5.88 12.44 -13.01
CA LEU A 291 -7.33 12.31 -12.81
C LEU A 291 -7.94 11.25 -13.74
N ALA A 292 -7.49 11.13 -14.99
CA ALA A 292 -7.92 10.05 -15.88
C ALA A 292 -7.54 8.66 -15.33
N HIS A 293 -6.40 8.55 -14.64
CA HIS A 293 -6.03 7.32 -13.95
C HIS A 293 -6.92 7.05 -12.73
N ILE A 294 -7.23 8.08 -11.93
CA ILE A 294 -8.15 7.97 -10.79
C ILE A 294 -9.54 7.55 -11.24
N ASP A 295 -10.07 8.14 -12.32
CA ASP A 295 -11.36 7.76 -12.91
C ASP A 295 -11.38 6.27 -13.29
N TRP A 296 -10.32 5.79 -13.92
CA TRP A 296 -10.18 4.39 -14.27
C TRP A 296 -10.12 3.49 -13.03
N LEU A 297 -9.34 3.85 -12.00
CA LEU A 297 -9.28 3.10 -10.75
C LEU A 297 -10.65 3.05 -10.07
N HIS A 298 -11.33 4.19 -9.98
CA HIS A 298 -12.64 4.26 -9.35
C HIS A 298 -13.67 3.41 -10.08
N ASP A 299 -13.68 3.41 -11.42
CA ASP A 299 -14.56 2.54 -12.22
C ASP A 299 -14.23 1.04 -12.04
N TYR A 300 -12.96 0.68 -12.16
CA TYR A 300 -12.49 -0.70 -11.99
C TYR A 300 -12.83 -1.23 -10.59
N LEU A 301 -12.45 -0.50 -9.53
CA LEU A 301 -12.69 -0.90 -8.13
C LEU A 301 -14.18 -0.87 -7.77
N SER A 302 -14.97 0.02 -8.37
CA SER A 302 -16.44 0.03 -8.20
C SER A 302 -17.10 -1.22 -8.77
N ASN A 303 -16.52 -1.79 -9.83
CA ASN A 303 -17.10 -2.92 -10.55
C ASN A 303 -16.45 -4.27 -10.21
N GLN A 304 -15.30 -4.30 -9.55
CA GLN A 304 -14.65 -5.52 -9.12
C GLN A 304 -15.42 -6.17 -7.96
N PRO A 305 -15.97 -7.39 -8.09
CA PRO A 305 -16.68 -8.05 -7.00
C PRO A 305 -15.70 -8.64 -5.97
N ALA A 306 -16.17 -8.83 -4.73
CA ALA A 306 -15.48 -9.65 -3.76
C ALA A 306 -15.43 -11.12 -4.24
N PRO A 307 -14.35 -11.87 -3.99
CA PRO A 307 -14.26 -13.26 -4.39
C PRO A 307 -15.22 -14.14 -3.58
N ALA A 308 -15.87 -15.10 -4.23
CA ALA A 308 -16.64 -16.12 -3.51
C ALA A 308 -15.71 -17.01 -2.67
N TYR A 309 -16.21 -17.49 -1.53
CA TYR A 309 -15.50 -18.45 -0.70
C TYR A 309 -15.28 -19.76 -1.48
N PRO A 310 -14.02 -20.21 -1.64
CA PRO A 310 -13.69 -21.29 -2.57
C PRO A 310 -13.80 -22.70 -1.96
N PHE A 311 -14.02 -22.79 -0.64
CA PHE A 311 -14.12 -24.08 0.07
C PHE A 311 -15.58 -24.50 0.29
N ALA A 312 -15.77 -25.73 0.79
CA ALA A 312 -17.10 -26.24 1.11
C ALA A 312 -17.77 -25.41 2.21
N ILE A 313 -19.08 -25.19 2.05
CA ILE A 313 -19.95 -24.53 3.02
C ILE A 313 -21.01 -25.53 3.48
N ASP A 314 -21.16 -25.68 4.78
CA ASP A 314 -22.28 -26.43 5.35
C ASP A 314 -23.54 -25.56 5.26
N ARG A 315 -24.43 -25.90 4.32
CA ARG A 315 -25.62 -25.10 4.02
C ARG A 315 -26.65 -25.11 5.15
N GLU A 316 -26.74 -26.19 5.92
CA GLU A 316 -27.67 -26.27 7.04
C GLU A 316 -27.19 -25.34 8.17
N ARG A 317 -25.90 -25.42 8.53
CA ARG A 317 -25.29 -24.51 9.51
C ARG A 317 -25.30 -23.06 9.06
N ALA A 318 -25.02 -22.78 7.79
CA ALA A 318 -25.09 -21.42 7.26
C ALA A 318 -26.52 -20.84 7.34
N THR A 319 -27.54 -21.68 7.14
CA THR A 319 -28.94 -21.26 7.32
C THR A 319 -29.26 -20.95 8.78
N ALA A 320 -28.80 -21.77 9.73
CA ALA A 320 -28.92 -21.48 11.15
C ALA A 320 -28.15 -20.19 11.55
N GLY A 321 -26.93 -20.03 11.03
CA GLY A 321 -26.09 -18.86 11.25
C GLY A 321 -26.67 -17.57 10.72
N ALA A 322 -27.46 -17.61 9.65
CA ALA A 322 -28.17 -16.45 9.13
C ALA A 322 -29.13 -15.85 10.18
N ALA A 323 -29.81 -16.70 10.97
CA ALA A 323 -30.69 -16.23 12.05
C ALA A 323 -29.89 -15.61 13.22
N VAL A 324 -28.72 -16.17 13.52
CA VAL A 324 -27.80 -15.59 14.52
C VAL A 324 -27.29 -14.23 14.04
N PHE A 325 -26.91 -14.12 12.77
CA PHE A 325 -26.46 -12.88 12.15
C PHE A 325 -27.55 -11.79 12.20
N GLU A 326 -28.78 -12.15 11.84
CA GLU A 326 -29.91 -11.21 11.85
C GLU A 326 -30.14 -10.62 13.25
N SER A 327 -30.05 -11.46 14.29
CA SER A 327 -30.29 -11.05 15.67
C SER A 327 -29.14 -10.26 16.32
N HIS A 328 -27.88 -10.53 15.96
CA HIS A 328 -26.71 -9.96 16.65
C HIS A 328 -25.91 -8.95 15.82
N CYS A 329 -25.89 -9.11 14.49
CA CYS A 329 -24.94 -8.43 13.61
C CYS A 329 -25.62 -7.46 12.63
N ALA A 330 -26.79 -7.82 12.11
CA ALA A 330 -27.46 -7.10 11.02
C ALA A 330 -27.74 -5.63 11.37
N ARG A 331 -27.99 -5.31 12.64
CA ARG A 331 -28.22 -3.94 13.11
C ARG A 331 -27.10 -2.95 12.72
N CYS A 332 -25.86 -3.42 12.55
CA CYS A 332 -24.73 -2.60 12.09
C CYS A 332 -24.28 -2.99 10.68
N HIS A 333 -24.25 -4.28 10.35
CA HIS A 333 -23.61 -4.78 9.12
C HIS A 333 -24.57 -5.09 7.96
N ALA A 334 -25.88 -5.01 8.19
CA ALA A 334 -26.91 -5.17 7.17
C ALA A 334 -28.12 -4.24 7.43
N SER A 335 -27.84 -2.96 7.71
CA SER A 335 -28.85 -1.95 8.02
C SER A 335 -28.47 -0.58 7.46
N GLN A 336 -29.25 0.45 7.79
CA GLN A 336 -28.88 1.84 7.49
C GLN A 336 -27.57 2.28 8.17
N ARG A 337 -27.11 1.60 9.23
CA ARG A 337 -25.83 1.87 9.88
C ARG A 337 -24.63 1.33 9.11
N THR A 338 -24.85 0.43 8.14
CA THR A 338 -23.76 -0.17 7.38
C THR A 338 -23.05 0.88 6.54
N GLY A 339 -21.72 0.86 6.58
CA GLY A 339 -20.88 1.90 5.99
C GLY A 339 -20.82 3.18 6.81
N GLN A 340 -21.52 3.33 7.94
CA GLN A 340 -21.46 4.51 8.79
C GLN A 340 -20.54 4.31 9.99
N VAL A 341 -20.07 5.41 10.57
CA VAL A 341 -19.21 5.41 11.77
C VAL A 341 -20.03 5.02 13.00
N VAL A 342 -19.59 3.96 13.68
CA VAL A 342 -20.09 3.54 15.00
C VAL A 342 -19.19 4.15 16.07
N ALA A 343 -19.80 4.81 17.06
CA ALA A 343 -19.06 5.50 18.11
C ALA A 343 -18.10 4.55 18.85
N LEU A 344 -16.90 5.04 19.19
CA LEU A 344 -15.89 4.26 19.90
C LEU A 344 -16.42 3.66 21.21
N ALA A 345 -17.25 4.39 21.94
CA ALA A 345 -17.85 3.92 23.19
C ALA A 345 -18.81 2.73 23.01
N GLU A 346 -19.40 2.57 21.82
CA GLU A 346 -20.25 1.43 21.49
C GLU A 346 -19.42 0.23 21.00
N VAL A 347 -18.46 0.46 20.09
CA VAL A 347 -17.65 -0.63 19.51
C VAL A 347 -16.54 -1.10 20.44
N GLY A 348 -15.96 -0.22 21.25
CA GLY A 348 -14.97 -0.53 22.29
C GLY A 348 -13.61 -1.06 21.82
N THR A 349 -13.30 -0.95 20.51
CA THR A 349 -12.00 -1.37 19.95
C THR A 349 -10.88 -0.40 20.29
N ASP A 350 -9.64 -0.71 19.89
CA ASP A 350 -8.47 0.16 20.12
C ASP A 350 -8.71 1.60 19.63
N ARG A 351 -8.24 2.62 20.38
CA ARG A 351 -8.48 4.05 20.10
C ARG A 351 -7.37 4.68 19.26
N GLU A 352 -6.18 4.09 19.25
CA GLU A 352 -4.93 4.74 18.82
C GLU A 352 -5.00 5.29 17.38
N ARG A 353 -5.66 4.57 16.45
CA ARG A 353 -5.88 5.07 15.09
C ARG A 353 -6.67 6.38 15.02
N LEU A 354 -7.62 6.62 15.92
CA LEU A 354 -8.37 7.88 15.94
C LEU A 354 -7.51 9.08 16.36
N ASP A 355 -6.46 8.83 17.14
CA ASP A 355 -5.58 9.88 17.67
C ASP A 355 -4.47 10.29 16.68
N THR A 356 -4.32 9.57 15.57
CA THR A 356 -3.36 9.90 14.49
C THR A 356 -3.80 11.08 13.62
N TRP A 357 -5.10 11.38 13.59
CA TRP A 357 -5.70 12.33 12.66
C TRP A 357 -6.70 13.25 13.37
N ASN A 358 -6.74 14.53 12.97
CA ASN A 358 -7.61 15.53 13.61
C ASN A 358 -8.06 16.61 12.62
N GLU A 359 -8.96 17.49 13.06
CA GLU A 359 -9.51 18.60 12.27
C GLU A 359 -8.42 19.45 11.59
N LYS A 360 -7.35 19.79 12.33
CA LYS A 360 -6.28 20.64 11.79
C LYS A 360 -5.53 19.91 10.67
N ALA A 361 -5.21 18.63 10.86
CA ALA A 361 -4.56 17.81 9.84
C ALA A 361 -5.44 17.68 8.59
N ALA A 362 -6.75 17.47 8.76
CA ALA A 362 -7.71 17.41 7.66
C ALA A 362 -7.78 18.72 6.86
N ARG A 363 -7.91 19.87 7.54
CA ARG A 363 -7.94 21.20 6.89
C ARG A 363 -6.68 21.48 6.10
N GLU A 364 -5.51 21.21 6.67
CA GLU A 364 -4.23 21.45 6.00
C GLU A 364 -4.01 20.47 4.83
N ALA A 365 -4.41 19.21 4.98
CA ALA A 365 -4.38 18.24 3.89
C ALA A 365 -5.30 18.64 2.74
N ASN A 366 -6.52 19.11 3.05
CA ASN A 366 -7.47 19.62 2.05
C ASN A 366 -6.88 20.83 1.30
N ALA A 367 -6.28 21.78 2.01
CA ALA A 367 -5.64 22.95 1.40
C ALA A 367 -4.48 22.56 0.47
N VAL A 368 -3.64 21.59 0.86
CA VAL A 368 -2.55 21.10 0.01
C VAL A 368 -3.08 20.51 -1.30
N VAL A 369 -4.16 19.73 -1.27
CA VAL A 369 -4.74 19.15 -2.50
C VAL A 369 -5.42 20.22 -3.36
N GLU A 370 -6.06 21.22 -2.74
CA GLU A 370 -6.63 22.37 -3.45
C GLU A 370 -5.55 23.21 -4.14
N GLU A 371 -4.39 23.43 -3.49
CA GLU A 371 -3.23 24.12 -4.08
C GLU A 371 -2.65 23.41 -5.31
N MET A 372 -2.79 22.07 -5.40
CA MET A 372 -2.43 21.27 -6.57
C MET A 372 -3.46 21.39 -7.72
N GLY A 373 -4.57 22.11 -7.53
CA GLY A 373 -5.63 22.24 -8.51
C GLY A 373 -6.50 20.99 -8.70
N ILE A 374 -6.53 20.10 -7.70
CA ILE A 374 -7.29 18.85 -7.74
C ILE A 374 -8.62 19.02 -7.00
N GLU A 375 -9.74 18.85 -7.70
CA GLU A 375 -11.07 18.91 -7.11
C GLU A 375 -11.51 17.53 -6.58
N ARG A 376 -11.91 17.48 -5.30
CA ARG A 376 -12.51 16.30 -4.66
C ARG A 376 -13.32 16.71 -3.44
N THR A 377 -14.16 15.81 -2.90
CA THR A 377 -14.69 16.04 -1.55
C THR A 377 -13.55 15.95 -0.54
N GLY A 378 -13.35 16.98 0.26
CA GLY A 378 -12.29 17.03 1.28
C GLY A 378 -12.37 15.88 2.28
N LEU A 379 -11.28 15.68 3.01
CA LEU A 379 -11.23 14.89 4.23
C LEU A 379 -12.16 15.49 5.29
N VAL A 380 -12.69 14.62 6.15
CA VAL A 380 -13.58 14.96 7.26
C VAL A 380 -12.84 15.86 8.24
N GLU A 381 -13.38 17.06 8.44
CA GLU A 381 -12.81 18.07 9.35
C GLU A 381 -13.42 17.96 10.75
N GLU A 382 -14.50 17.20 10.94
CA GLU A 382 -15.04 16.90 12.25
C GLU A 382 -14.17 15.90 13.03
N PRO A 383 -14.18 15.95 14.39
CA PRO A 383 -13.50 14.95 15.19
C PRO A 383 -13.97 13.53 14.87
N LEU A 384 -13.02 12.62 14.65
CA LEU A 384 -13.31 11.21 14.40
C LEU A 384 -13.94 10.57 15.64
N ALA A 385 -15.13 10.00 15.49
CA ALA A 385 -15.95 9.54 16.61
C ALA A 385 -15.85 8.03 16.89
N GLY A 386 -15.26 7.24 15.99
CA GLY A 386 -15.21 5.79 16.09
C GLY A 386 -14.85 5.13 14.77
N TYR A 387 -15.38 3.94 14.52
CA TYR A 387 -15.00 3.12 13.36
C TYR A 387 -16.20 2.72 12.51
N VAL A 388 -15.98 2.60 11.20
CA VAL A 388 -17.01 2.25 10.23
C VAL A 388 -17.50 0.81 10.43
N ALA A 389 -18.81 0.63 10.53
CA ALA A 389 -19.45 -0.69 10.43
C ALA A 389 -19.39 -1.17 8.98
N GLN A 390 -18.30 -1.86 8.62
CA GLN A 390 -18.02 -2.18 7.22
C GLN A 390 -19.06 -3.13 6.61
N PHE A 391 -19.23 -3.03 5.29
CA PHE A 391 -19.84 -4.09 4.49
C PHE A 391 -19.00 -5.37 4.65
N LEU A 392 -19.67 -6.52 4.68
CA LEU A 392 -19.04 -7.81 4.95
C LEU A 392 -18.83 -8.67 3.69
N ASP A 393 -18.95 -8.08 2.50
CA ASP A 393 -18.70 -8.78 1.25
C ASP A 393 -17.25 -9.27 1.16
N GLY A 394 -17.08 -10.57 0.94
CA GLY A 394 -15.77 -11.24 0.92
C GLY A 394 -15.07 -11.28 2.27
N ILE A 395 -15.80 -11.21 3.38
CA ILE A 395 -15.23 -11.18 4.75
C ILE A 395 -14.26 -12.34 5.01
N TRP A 396 -14.46 -13.48 4.36
CA TRP A 396 -13.59 -14.65 4.51
C TRP A 396 -12.11 -14.37 4.18
N LEU A 397 -11.81 -13.48 3.23
CA LEU A 397 -10.45 -13.15 2.81
C LEU A 397 -9.93 -11.84 3.43
N ARG A 398 -10.53 -11.44 4.56
CA ARG A 398 -10.20 -10.17 5.24
C ARG A 398 -9.62 -10.36 6.62
N ALA A 399 -9.05 -11.54 6.87
CA ALA A 399 -8.26 -11.80 8.06
C ALA A 399 -6.86 -11.16 7.92
N PRO A 400 -6.26 -10.72 9.03
CA PRO A 400 -6.83 -10.65 10.39
C PRO A 400 -7.93 -9.58 10.54
N TYR A 401 -8.78 -9.71 11.56
CA TYR A 401 -9.97 -8.87 11.76
C TYR A 401 -9.76 -7.73 12.77
N LEU A 402 -10.73 -6.80 12.78
CA LEU A 402 -10.69 -5.46 13.37
C LEU A 402 -9.84 -4.47 12.55
N HIS A 403 -9.94 -3.17 12.86
CA HIS A 403 -9.23 -2.13 12.11
C HIS A 403 -7.70 -2.24 12.18
N ASN A 404 -7.18 -2.91 13.19
CA ASN A 404 -5.76 -3.11 13.45
C ASN A 404 -5.29 -4.55 13.16
N GLY A 405 -6.18 -5.41 12.67
CA GLY A 405 -5.86 -6.81 12.39
C GLY A 405 -5.44 -7.61 13.64
N SER A 406 -6.01 -7.30 14.81
CA SER A 406 -5.62 -7.92 16.07
C SER A 406 -6.34 -9.22 16.42
N VAL A 407 -7.19 -9.74 15.52
CA VAL A 407 -7.89 -11.01 15.74
C VAL A 407 -7.70 -11.94 14.54
N PRO A 408 -7.12 -13.15 14.70
CA PRO A 408 -6.60 -13.91 13.56
C PRO A 408 -7.68 -14.56 12.68
N THR A 409 -8.82 -14.94 13.24
CA THR A 409 -9.86 -15.71 12.52
C THR A 409 -11.27 -15.19 12.82
N LEU A 410 -12.27 -15.50 11.98
CA LEU A 410 -13.66 -15.13 12.27
C LEU A 410 -14.13 -15.81 13.55
N TYR A 411 -13.75 -17.07 13.75
CA TYR A 411 -14.11 -17.77 14.97
C TYR A 411 -13.61 -17.02 16.21
N ASP A 412 -12.34 -16.60 16.19
CA ASP A 412 -11.74 -15.89 17.32
C ASP A 412 -12.35 -14.48 17.49
N LEU A 413 -12.84 -13.84 16.42
CA LEU A 413 -13.58 -12.55 16.51
C LEU A 413 -14.89 -12.69 17.30
N LEU A 414 -15.54 -13.84 17.20
CA LEU A 414 -16.80 -14.14 17.88
C LEU A 414 -16.61 -14.59 19.33
N LEU A 415 -15.38 -14.86 19.76
CA LEU A 415 -15.08 -15.11 21.18
C LEU A 415 -15.21 -13.81 22.00
N PRO A 416 -15.62 -13.92 23.28
CA PRO A 416 -15.48 -12.82 24.22
C PRO A 416 -14.05 -12.26 24.17
N PRO A 417 -13.84 -10.93 24.20
CA PRO A 417 -12.50 -10.35 24.03
C PRO A 417 -11.42 -10.93 24.97
N ALA A 418 -11.80 -11.33 26.19
CA ALA A 418 -10.90 -11.94 27.17
C ALA A 418 -10.44 -13.37 26.81
N GLN A 419 -11.08 -14.02 25.84
CA GLN A 419 -10.76 -15.37 25.37
C GLN A 419 -10.06 -15.38 24.00
N ARG A 420 -9.88 -14.22 23.37
CA ARG A 420 -9.16 -14.09 22.09
C ARG A 420 -7.66 -14.38 22.28
N PRO A 421 -6.95 -14.85 21.24
CA PRO A 421 -5.51 -15.06 21.31
C PRO A 421 -4.77 -13.78 21.74
N ALA A 422 -3.90 -13.89 22.74
CA ALA A 422 -3.10 -12.76 23.22
C ALA A 422 -1.98 -12.36 22.24
N GLY A 423 -1.59 -13.27 21.34
CA GLY A 423 -0.71 -13.00 20.24
C GLY A 423 -0.65 -14.17 19.26
N PHE A 424 -0.14 -13.91 18.05
CA PHE A 424 -0.13 -14.87 16.95
C PHE A 424 0.83 -14.43 15.83
N TYR A 425 1.26 -15.34 14.95
CA TYR A 425 2.08 -14.97 13.78
C TYR A 425 1.21 -14.45 12.62
N ARG A 426 1.56 -13.28 12.10
CA ARG A 426 0.90 -12.62 10.96
C ARG A 426 1.70 -12.77 9.68
N GLY A 427 1.02 -12.83 8.53
CA GLY A 427 1.64 -12.82 7.19
C GLY A 427 2.03 -14.18 6.62
N TYR A 428 1.60 -15.27 7.27
CA TYR A 428 1.61 -16.58 6.64
C TYR A 428 0.36 -16.77 5.78
N ASN A 429 0.53 -17.21 4.53
CA ASN A 429 -0.56 -17.26 3.55
C ASN A 429 -1.27 -18.62 3.44
N LEU A 430 -1.01 -19.57 4.33
CA LEU A 430 -1.81 -20.80 4.37
C LEU A 430 -3.18 -20.49 4.98
N TYR A 431 -4.25 -20.79 4.25
CA TYR A 431 -5.60 -20.48 4.67
C TYR A 431 -6.15 -21.53 5.65
N ASP A 432 -6.82 -21.08 6.72
CA ASP A 432 -7.59 -21.93 7.63
C ASP A 432 -9.09 -21.84 7.26
N PRO A 433 -9.66 -22.85 6.56
CA PRO A 433 -11.07 -22.84 6.18
C PRO A 433 -12.01 -23.18 7.34
N VAL A 434 -11.49 -23.71 8.46
CA VAL A 434 -12.30 -24.07 9.62
C VAL A 434 -12.64 -22.81 10.39
N LYS A 435 -11.62 -22.11 10.93
CA LYS A 435 -11.83 -20.87 11.69
C LYS A 435 -12.03 -19.63 10.82
N VAL A 436 -11.75 -19.72 9.52
CA VAL A 436 -11.87 -18.64 8.51
C VAL A 436 -10.90 -17.51 8.79
N GLY A 437 -9.66 -17.73 8.35
CA GLY A 437 -8.54 -16.79 8.42
C GLY A 437 -7.28 -17.44 7.85
N PHE A 438 -6.13 -17.10 8.42
CA PHE A 438 -4.86 -17.73 8.07
C PHE A 438 -4.34 -18.58 9.22
N ALA A 439 -3.51 -19.58 8.91
CA ALA A 439 -2.78 -20.32 9.92
C ALA A 439 -1.79 -19.39 10.62
N THR A 440 -1.85 -19.32 11.96
CA THR A 440 -1.08 -18.36 12.75
C THR A 440 -0.13 -19.00 13.78
N GLU A 441 -0.03 -20.33 13.75
CA GLU A 441 0.77 -21.15 14.66
C GLU A 441 1.57 -22.18 13.85
N GLY A 442 2.64 -22.71 14.45
CA GLY A 442 3.53 -23.68 13.82
C GLY A 442 4.81 -23.07 13.24
N ALA A 443 5.78 -23.93 12.91
CA ALA A 443 7.12 -23.51 12.48
C ALA A 443 7.10 -22.72 11.17
N GLU A 444 6.20 -23.05 10.25
CA GLU A 444 6.03 -22.36 8.97
C GLU A 444 5.43 -20.97 9.16
N ALA A 445 4.48 -20.82 10.09
CA ALA A 445 3.92 -19.51 10.43
C ALA A 445 4.95 -18.62 11.12
N GLU A 446 5.77 -19.19 12.01
CA GLU A 446 6.89 -18.49 12.64
C GLU A 446 7.97 -18.08 11.63
N HIS A 447 8.27 -18.94 10.67
CA HIS A 447 9.28 -18.67 9.65
C HIS A 447 8.85 -17.59 8.66
N ALA A 448 7.59 -17.62 8.21
CA ALA A 448 7.07 -16.67 7.23
C ALA A 448 6.60 -15.36 7.86
N GLY A 449 6.08 -15.44 9.09
CA GLY A 449 5.32 -14.36 9.71
C GLY A 449 6.09 -13.50 10.71
N THR A 450 5.39 -12.51 11.25
CA THR A 450 5.86 -11.65 12.34
C THR A 450 4.95 -11.84 13.56
N TRP A 451 5.54 -11.99 14.74
CA TRP A 451 4.77 -12.13 15.98
C TRP A 451 3.99 -10.85 16.31
N HIS A 452 2.67 -10.96 16.45
CA HIS A 452 1.78 -9.88 16.81
C HIS A 452 1.32 -10.03 18.26
N ASP A 453 1.75 -9.11 19.13
CA ASP A 453 1.39 -9.08 20.55
C ASP A 453 0.26 -8.07 20.78
N THR A 454 -0.92 -8.57 21.18
CA THR A 454 -2.15 -7.76 21.36
C THR A 454 -2.13 -6.90 22.63
N SER A 455 -1.13 -7.08 23.49
CA SER A 455 -0.94 -6.22 24.68
C SER A 455 -0.20 -4.92 24.37
N ARG A 456 0.41 -4.84 23.18
CA ARG A 456 1.16 -3.66 22.72
C ARG A 456 0.23 -2.52 22.29
N ARG A 457 0.76 -1.30 22.33
CA ARG A 457 0.08 -0.08 21.86
C ARG A 457 -0.44 -0.29 20.43
N ALA A 458 -1.65 0.20 20.15
CA ALA A 458 -2.36 0.07 18.88
C ALA A 458 -2.67 -1.38 18.41
N ASN A 459 -2.34 -2.40 19.21
CA ASN A 459 -2.56 -3.81 18.87
C ASN A 459 -3.71 -4.44 19.67
N SER A 460 -4.51 -3.67 20.41
CA SER A 460 -5.54 -4.26 21.27
C SER A 460 -6.56 -5.06 20.48
N ALA A 461 -6.81 -6.31 20.91
CA ALA A 461 -7.88 -7.18 20.41
C ALA A 461 -9.20 -6.99 21.17
N ARG A 462 -9.37 -5.88 21.91
CA ARG A 462 -10.58 -5.58 22.68
C ARG A 462 -11.72 -5.05 21.80
N GLY A 463 -12.91 -4.93 22.40
CA GLY A 463 -14.10 -4.41 21.73
C GLY A 463 -14.77 -5.43 20.82
N HIS A 464 -15.81 -4.98 20.13
CA HIS A 464 -16.67 -5.79 19.29
C HIS A 464 -17.19 -7.04 20.05
N ALA A 465 -17.68 -6.82 21.27
CA ALA A 465 -18.14 -7.85 22.21
C ALA A 465 -19.63 -8.22 22.00
N PHE A 466 -20.14 -8.10 20.77
CA PHE A 466 -21.56 -8.29 20.44
C PHE A 466 -21.97 -9.76 20.27
N ALA A 467 -21.02 -10.69 20.49
CA ALA A 467 -21.19 -12.14 20.37
C ALA A 467 -20.86 -12.88 21.68
N ASP A 468 -20.72 -12.15 22.79
CA ASP A 468 -20.27 -12.68 24.08
C ASP A 468 -21.26 -13.70 24.67
N ASP A 469 -22.55 -13.52 24.39
CA ASP A 469 -23.66 -14.37 24.85
C ASP A 469 -23.94 -15.57 23.94
N LEU A 470 -23.29 -15.66 22.77
CA LEU A 470 -23.43 -16.80 21.88
C LEU A 470 -22.86 -18.09 22.51
N SER A 471 -23.55 -19.20 22.28
CA SER A 471 -22.98 -20.53 22.53
C SER A 471 -21.90 -20.87 21.48
N ASP A 472 -21.05 -21.85 21.79
CA ASP A 472 -20.05 -22.38 20.86
C ASP A 472 -20.66 -22.82 19.52
N ALA A 473 -21.79 -23.53 19.57
CA ALA A 473 -22.52 -23.98 18.39
C ALA A 473 -22.98 -22.79 17.52
N GLN A 474 -23.56 -21.75 18.13
CA GLN A 474 -24.01 -20.55 17.42
C GLN A 474 -22.86 -19.79 16.79
N ARG A 475 -21.66 -19.77 17.42
CA ARG A 475 -20.47 -19.17 16.80
C ARG A 475 -20.08 -19.92 15.53
N TRP A 476 -20.06 -21.25 15.55
CA TRP A 476 -19.74 -22.05 14.37
C TRP A 476 -20.80 -21.91 13.26
N GLU A 477 -22.09 -21.88 13.62
CA GLU A 477 -23.17 -21.58 12.68
C GLU A 477 -22.98 -20.21 12.03
N LEU A 478 -22.67 -19.19 12.83
CA LEU A 478 -22.40 -17.83 12.33
C LEU A 478 -21.15 -17.79 11.43
N VAL A 479 -20.07 -18.50 11.77
CA VAL A 479 -18.89 -18.63 10.88
C VAL A 479 -19.29 -19.24 9.54
N GLU A 480 -20.10 -20.30 9.51
CA GLU A 480 -20.59 -20.89 8.26
C GLU A 480 -21.44 -19.92 7.43
N TYR A 481 -22.27 -19.10 8.08
CA TYR A 481 -23.01 -18.05 7.38
C TYR A 481 -22.08 -16.98 6.80
N LEU A 482 -21.09 -16.53 7.55
CA LEU A 482 -20.13 -15.51 7.08
C LEU A 482 -19.29 -15.98 5.89
N LYS A 483 -19.08 -17.30 5.70
CA LYS A 483 -18.48 -17.85 4.48
C LYS A 483 -19.32 -17.60 3.22
N THR A 484 -20.60 -17.28 3.35
CA THR A 484 -21.50 -17.02 2.21
C THR A 484 -21.51 -15.57 1.73
N LEU A 485 -20.85 -14.67 2.46
CA LEU A 485 -20.90 -13.21 2.25
C LEU A 485 -19.77 -12.68 1.36
#